data_AF-A0A2D5PTV1-F1
#
_entry.id   AF-A0A2D5PTV1-F1
#
_cell.length_a   1.000
_cell.length_b   1.000
_cell.length_c   1.000
_cell.angle_alpha   90.00
_cell.angle_beta   90.00
_cell.angle_gamma   90.00
#
_symmetry.space_group_name_H-M   'P 1'
#
loop_
_entity.id
_entity.type
_entity.pdbx_description
1 polymer ?
#
loop_
_entity_poly.entity_id
_entity_poly.type
_entity_poly.pdbx_seq_one_letter_code
_entity_poly.pdbx_strand_id
1 'polypeptide(L)'
;MTKLFYFTLSLFILISVSCEKSEDITTEIISNDAIELRSELQQEGYIETIVDSINKQECYFEEWDKTVLTPVSGLIEFHDSNDNWVASIDFGDGSCDQWAVKTWSVTVFPESPEGENQFSVFDFVKKEK
;
A
#
# COMPACT_ATOMS: atom_id res chain seq x y z
N MET A 1 24.89 69.82 -26.89
CA MET A 1 25.32 69.33 -25.57
C MET A 1 24.15 68.60 -24.92
N THR A 2 24.47 67.45 -24.34
CA THR A 2 23.70 66.67 -23.33
C THR A 2 22.32 66.12 -23.72
N LYS A 3 22.36 64.82 -24.01
CA LYS A 3 21.27 63.82 -23.94
C LYS A 3 20.58 63.87 -22.57
N LEU A 4 19.27 63.61 -22.53
CA LEU A 4 18.67 62.92 -21.39
C LEU A 4 17.40 62.19 -21.84
N PHE A 5 17.60 60.93 -22.24
CA PHE A 5 16.56 59.92 -22.42
C PHE A 5 16.06 59.53 -21.02
N TYR A 6 14.77 59.72 -20.72
CA TYR A 6 14.14 59.08 -19.56
C TYR A 6 13.13 58.05 -20.06
N PHE A 7 13.62 56.82 -20.14
CA PHE A 7 12.85 55.62 -20.36
C PHE A 7 12.35 55.16 -18.98
N THR A 8 11.17 55.61 -18.53
CA THR A 8 10.56 55.12 -17.30
C THR A 8 9.91 53.77 -17.58
N LEU A 9 10.73 52.72 -17.66
CA LEU A 9 10.30 51.33 -17.65
C LEU A 9 9.86 50.98 -16.23
N SER A 10 8.59 51.19 -15.93
CA SER A 10 7.97 50.68 -14.71
C SER A 10 7.87 49.16 -14.81
N LEU A 11 8.94 48.47 -14.42
CA LEU A 11 8.97 47.02 -14.26
C LEU A 11 8.10 46.65 -13.06
N PHE A 12 6.82 46.38 -13.33
CA PHE A 12 5.92 45.72 -12.38
C PHE A 12 6.48 44.32 -12.12
N ILE A 13 7.20 44.15 -11.01
CA ILE A 13 7.59 42.85 -10.48
C ILE A 13 6.31 42.21 -9.94
N LEU A 14 5.61 41.46 -10.80
CA LEU A 14 4.56 40.53 -10.39
C LEU A 14 5.23 39.36 -9.69
N ILE A 15 5.43 39.48 -8.38
CA ILE A 15 5.78 38.35 -7.53
C ILE A 15 4.48 37.56 -7.36
N SER A 16 4.14 36.71 -8.33
CA SER A 16 3.12 35.69 -8.12
C SER A 16 3.73 34.65 -7.18
N VAL A 17 3.47 34.80 -5.88
CA VAL A 17 3.57 33.68 -4.93
C VAL A 17 2.48 32.69 -5.37
N SER A 18 2.85 31.77 -6.24
CA SER A 18 2.04 30.59 -6.53
C SER A 18 2.12 29.71 -5.30
N CYS A 19 1.17 29.89 -4.38
CA CYS A 19 0.90 28.89 -3.37
C CYS A 19 0.39 27.66 -4.14
N GLU A 20 1.25 26.66 -4.34
CA GLU A 20 0.77 25.33 -4.75
C GLU A 20 -0.19 24.89 -3.65
N LYS A 21 -1.48 24.93 -3.99
CA LYS A 21 -2.51 24.29 -3.18
C LYS A 21 -2.14 22.81 -3.19
N SER A 22 -1.61 22.30 -2.08
CA SER A 22 -1.45 20.87 -1.89
C SER A 22 -2.80 20.23 -2.16
N GLU A 23 -2.87 19.41 -3.20
CA GLU A 23 -4.06 18.62 -3.47
C GLU A 23 -4.22 17.65 -2.29
N ASP A 24 -4.99 18.09 -1.29
CA ASP A 24 -5.61 17.20 -0.31
C ASP A 24 -6.66 16.38 -1.08
N ILE A 25 -6.17 15.42 -1.86
CA ILE A 25 -6.96 14.32 -2.33
C ILE A 25 -7.26 13.56 -1.04
N THR A 26 -8.50 13.65 -0.58
CA THR A 26 -9.03 12.91 0.57
C THR A 26 -9.13 11.42 0.24
N THR A 27 -8.02 10.80 -0.20
CA THR A 27 -7.87 9.37 -0.40
C THR A 27 -7.90 8.74 0.98
N GLU A 28 -8.91 7.93 1.23
CA GLU A 28 -8.96 7.10 2.42
C GLU A 28 -8.11 5.86 2.17
N ILE A 29 -7.21 5.56 3.10
CA ILE A 29 -6.30 4.42 3.04
C ILE A 29 -6.75 3.45 4.12
N ILE A 30 -7.19 2.26 3.71
CA ILE A 30 -7.77 1.27 4.60
C ILE A 30 -7.03 -0.04 4.38
N SER A 31 -6.69 -0.73 5.47
CA SER A 31 -6.16 -2.09 5.37
C SER A 31 -7.22 -3.04 4.81
N ASN A 32 -6.85 -3.77 3.76
CA ASN A 32 -7.68 -4.81 3.16
C ASN A 32 -7.46 -6.18 3.82
N ASP A 33 -6.48 -6.32 4.73
CA ASP A 33 -6.14 -7.55 5.44
C ASP A 33 -5.99 -8.78 4.52
N ALA A 34 -5.51 -8.53 3.28
CA ALA A 34 -5.40 -9.51 2.21
C ALA A 34 -6.72 -10.24 1.86
N ILE A 35 -7.88 -9.62 2.11
CA ILE A 35 -9.19 -10.28 2.02
C ILE A 35 -9.50 -10.86 0.63
N GLU A 36 -9.09 -10.18 -0.43
CA GLU A 36 -9.27 -10.65 -1.81
C GLU A 36 -8.48 -11.93 -2.05
N LEU A 37 -7.18 -11.91 -1.77
CA LEU A 37 -6.30 -13.07 -1.89
C LEU A 37 -6.76 -14.26 -1.03
N ARG A 38 -7.19 -14.01 0.21
CA ARG A 38 -7.74 -15.05 1.09
C ARG A 38 -9.00 -15.68 0.49
N SER A 39 -9.88 -14.86 -0.08
CA SER A 39 -11.11 -15.29 -0.71
C SER A 39 -10.85 -16.13 -1.97
N GLU A 40 -9.83 -15.78 -2.77
CA GLU A 40 -9.41 -16.56 -3.95
C GLU A 40 -8.97 -17.97 -3.56
N LEU A 41 -8.07 -18.11 -2.59
CA LEU A 41 -7.56 -19.41 -2.13
C LEU A 41 -8.67 -20.28 -1.51
N GLN A 42 -9.60 -19.67 -0.77
CA GLN A 42 -10.76 -20.39 -0.25
C GLN A 42 -11.73 -20.85 -1.35
N GLN A 43 -11.92 -20.05 -2.41
CA GLN A 43 -12.75 -20.42 -3.57
C GLN A 43 -12.13 -21.57 -4.38
N GLU A 44 -10.80 -21.67 -4.40
CA GLU A 44 -10.08 -22.82 -4.95
C GLU A 44 -10.20 -24.08 -4.08
N GLY A 45 -10.75 -23.97 -2.86
CA GLY A 45 -11.02 -25.08 -1.96
C GLY A 45 -9.94 -25.34 -0.91
N TYR A 46 -8.97 -24.43 -0.77
CA TYR A 46 -7.96 -24.53 0.29
C TYR A 46 -8.52 -24.11 1.64
N ILE A 47 -8.05 -24.77 2.69
CA ILE A 47 -8.49 -24.57 4.06
C ILE A 47 -7.57 -23.52 4.71
N GLU A 48 -8.16 -22.38 5.09
CA GLU A 48 -7.46 -21.32 5.80
C GLU A 48 -7.23 -21.69 7.27
N THR A 49 -5.99 -21.52 7.73
CA THR A 49 -5.57 -21.66 9.12
C THR A 49 -4.88 -20.38 9.57
N ILE A 50 -5.43 -19.73 10.59
CA ILE A 50 -4.78 -18.60 11.25
C ILE A 50 -3.75 -19.17 12.23
N VAL A 51 -2.48 -19.15 11.85
CA VAL A 51 -1.37 -19.63 12.67
C VAL A 51 -1.03 -18.58 13.72
N ASP A 52 -0.85 -17.34 13.28
CA ASP A 52 -0.68 -16.17 14.13
C ASP A 52 -1.69 -15.09 13.74
N SER A 53 -2.36 -14.53 14.76
CA SER A 53 -3.38 -13.50 14.54
C SER A 53 -2.77 -12.24 13.92
N ILE A 54 -3.51 -11.60 13.02
CA ILE A 54 -3.11 -10.33 12.42
C ILE A 54 -3.08 -9.26 13.51
N ASN A 55 -1.89 -8.78 13.86
CA ASN A 55 -1.70 -7.67 14.79
C ASN A 55 -1.58 -6.37 14.00
N LYS A 56 -2.33 -5.36 14.44
CA LYS A 56 -2.35 -4.04 13.82
C LYS A 56 -1.86 -2.95 14.77
N GLN A 57 -1.24 -1.93 14.20
CA GLN A 57 -0.89 -0.71 14.93
C GLN A 57 -1.00 0.53 14.04
N GLU A 58 -1.03 1.70 14.66
CA GLU A 58 -1.02 2.97 13.93
C GLU A 58 0.38 3.25 13.39
N CYS A 59 0.51 3.29 12.07
CA CYS A 59 1.77 3.54 11.36
C CYS A 59 1.67 4.84 10.57
N TYR A 60 2.67 5.71 10.73
CA TYR A 60 2.78 6.94 9.94
C TYR A 60 3.58 6.68 8.67
N PHE A 61 3.01 7.03 7.52
CA PHE A 61 3.63 6.89 6.20
C PHE A 61 3.94 8.27 5.63
N GLU A 62 5.23 8.58 5.48
CA GLU A 62 5.70 9.86 4.94
C GLU A 62 5.21 10.12 3.50
N GLU A 63 5.11 9.06 2.68
CA GLU A 63 4.66 9.17 1.29
C GLU A 63 3.25 9.77 1.18
N TRP A 64 2.38 9.45 2.14
CA TRP A 64 0.98 9.89 2.13
C TRP A 64 0.69 10.96 3.19
N ASP A 65 1.66 11.29 4.03
CA ASP A 65 1.52 12.15 5.21
C ASP A 65 0.30 11.74 6.07
N LYS A 66 0.17 10.42 6.34
CA LYS A 66 -0.99 9.84 7.03
C LYS A 66 -0.59 8.78 8.04
N THR A 67 -1.36 8.73 9.12
CA THR A 67 -1.34 7.60 10.07
C THR A 67 -2.44 6.63 9.70
N VAL A 68 -2.09 5.35 9.48
CA VAL A 68 -3.00 4.29 9.03
C VAL A 68 -2.91 3.11 9.99
N LEU A 69 -4.06 2.53 10.36
CA LEU A 69 -4.09 1.28 11.13
C LEU A 69 -3.65 0.13 10.22
N THR A 70 -2.48 -0.42 10.51
CA THR A 70 -1.70 -1.25 9.58
C THR A 70 -1.43 -2.62 10.18
N PRO A 71 -1.71 -3.73 9.45
CA PRO A 71 -1.18 -5.04 9.77
C PRO A 71 0.34 -5.01 9.76
N VAL A 72 0.97 -5.36 10.87
CA VAL A 72 2.45 -5.37 10.98
C VAL A 72 3.00 -6.76 11.27
N SER A 73 2.15 -7.71 11.67
CA SER A 73 2.52 -9.11 11.84
C SER A 73 1.29 -10.00 11.81
N GLY A 74 1.51 -11.29 11.61
CA GLY A 74 0.48 -12.32 11.51
C GLY A 74 0.86 -13.32 10.43
N LEU A 75 0.39 -14.55 10.58
CA LEU A 75 0.66 -15.63 9.66
C LEU A 75 -0.62 -16.42 9.41
N ILE A 76 -0.99 -16.49 8.13
CA ILE A 76 -2.10 -17.32 7.66
C ILE A 76 -1.52 -18.37 6.73
N GLU A 77 -1.91 -19.62 6.92
CA GLU A 77 -1.56 -20.73 6.04
C GLU A 77 -2.78 -21.32 5.37
N PHE A 78 -2.58 -21.86 4.18
CA PHE A 78 -3.58 -22.52 3.36
C PHE A 78 -3.12 -23.94 3.08
N HIS A 79 -4.01 -24.89 3.34
CA HIS A 79 -3.75 -26.31 3.17
C HIS A 79 -4.75 -26.95 2.19
N ASP A 80 -4.32 -28.01 1.52
CA ASP A 80 -5.23 -28.85 0.73
C ASP A 80 -6.08 -29.78 1.64
N SER A 81 -6.95 -30.58 1.03
CA SER A 81 -7.83 -31.50 1.75
C SER A 81 -7.09 -32.67 2.44
N ASN A 82 -5.80 -32.87 2.14
CA ASN A 82 -4.93 -33.86 2.77
C ASN A 82 -3.99 -33.23 3.81
N ASP A 83 -4.22 -31.97 4.20
CA ASP A 83 -3.40 -31.22 5.15
C ASP A 83 -1.97 -30.91 4.64
N ASN A 84 -1.76 -30.91 3.32
CA ASN A 84 -0.49 -30.45 2.76
C ASN A 84 -0.49 -28.91 2.65
N TRP A 85 0.61 -28.28 3.05
CA TRP A 85 0.79 -26.84 2.89
C TRP A 85 0.82 -26.44 1.41
N VAL A 86 0.06 -25.39 1.09
CA VAL A 86 -0.12 -24.88 -0.28
C VAL A 86 0.40 -23.46 -0.40
N ALA A 87 0.04 -22.58 0.54
CA ALA A 87 0.46 -21.19 0.54
C ALA A 87 0.43 -20.60 1.95
N SER A 88 1.12 -19.47 2.13
CA SER A 88 1.04 -18.63 3.32
C SER A 88 0.92 -17.16 2.94
N ILE A 89 0.39 -16.37 3.87
CA ILE A 89 0.42 -14.91 3.87
C ILE A 89 1.07 -14.46 5.17
N ASP A 90 2.23 -13.82 5.06
CA ASP A 90 3.00 -13.24 6.15
C ASP A 90 2.83 -11.70 6.14
N PHE A 91 2.36 -11.14 7.25
CA PHE A 91 2.11 -9.70 7.42
C PHE A 91 3.30 -8.95 8.02
N GLY A 92 4.44 -9.60 8.24
CA GLY A 92 5.68 -8.98 8.68
C GLY A 92 6.06 -9.26 10.13
N ASP A 93 7.08 -8.54 10.60
CA ASP A 93 7.78 -8.78 11.86
C ASP A 93 7.44 -7.79 12.99
N GLY A 94 6.46 -6.91 12.76
CA GLY A 94 6.07 -5.80 13.64
C GLY A 94 6.54 -4.44 13.13
N SER A 95 7.34 -4.40 12.06
CA SER A 95 7.75 -3.15 11.40
C SER A 95 6.56 -2.48 10.68
N CYS A 96 6.53 -1.15 10.70
CA CYS A 96 5.55 -0.39 9.92
C CYS A 96 5.97 -0.34 8.45
N ASP A 97 5.30 -1.12 7.62
CA ASP A 97 5.32 -0.97 6.17
C ASP A 97 3.95 -1.30 5.56
N GLN A 98 3.84 -1.22 4.23
CA GLN A 98 2.59 -1.41 3.53
C GLN A 98 2.43 -2.79 2.90
N TRP A 99 3.28 -3.75 3.28
CA TRP A 99 3.51 -4.97 2.51
C TRP A 99 3.20 -6.23 3.30
N ALA A 100 2.60 -7.19 2.61
CA ALA A 100 2.57 -8.59 3.03
C ALA A 100 3.26 -9.44 1.96
N VAL A 101 3.72 -10.63 2.36
CA VAL A 101 4.35 -11.60 1.47
C VAL A 101 3.44 -12.82 1.37
N LYS A 102 3.05 -13.17 0.15
CA LYS A 102 2.46 -14.47 -0.16
C LYS A 102 3.58 -15.42 -0.54
N THR A 103 3.67 -16.59 0.07
CA THR A 103 4.56 -17.69 -0.35
C THR A 103 3.72 -18.88 -0.75
N TRP A 104 4.14 -19.68 -1.73
CA TRP A 104 3.40 -20.86 -2.16
C TRP A 104 4.29 -22.01 -2.61
N SER A 105 3.70 -23.21 -2.59
CA SER A 105 4.36 -24.42 -3.09
C SER A 105 4.39 -24.40 -4.62
N VAL A 106 5.57 -24.21 -5.19
CA VAL A 106 5.79 -24.31 -6.65
C VAL A 106 5.52 -25.71 -7.21
N THR A 107 5.45 -26.73 -6.34
CA THR A 107 5.02 -28.08 -6.75
C THR A 107 3.51 -28.12 -7.00
N VAL A 108 2.74 -27.36 -6.23
CA VAL A 108 1.28 -27.23 -6.38
C VAL A 108 0.95 -26.23 -7.48
N PHE A 109 1.72 -25.13 -7.59
CA PHE A 109 1.55 -24.08 -8.60
C PHE A 109 2.77 -23.98 -9.53
N PRO A 110 2.98 -24.95 -10.44
CA PRO A 110 4.16 -24.98 -11.30
C PRO A 110 4.22 -23.83 -12.31
N GLU A 111 3.07 -23.22 -12.63
CA GLU A 111 2.97 -22.04 -13.50
C GLU A 111 3.49 -20.75 -12.84
N SER A 112 3.81 -20.80 -11.54
CA SER A 112 4.32 -19.66 -10.76
C SER A 112 5.60 -20.07 -10.00
N PRO A 113 6.75 -20.18 -10.70
CA PRO A 113 7.96 -20.79 -10.18
C PRO A 113 8.73 -19.95 -9.16
N GLU A 114 8.38 -18.67 -9.01
CA GLU A 114 9.02 -17.77 -8.03
C GLU A 114 8.75 -18.22 -6.60
N GLY A 115 7.56 -18.75 -6.34
CA GLY A 115 7.18 -19.26 -5.01
C GLY A 115 6.88 -18.17 -3.98
N GLU A 116 7.01 -16.89 -4.33
CA GLU A 116 6.71 -15.76 -3.47
C GLU A 116 6.27 -14.51 -4.27
N ASN A 117 5.46 -13.66 -3.64
CA ASN A 117 5.09 -12.34 -4.17
C ASN A 117 4.78 -11.38 -3.02
N GLN A 118 5.24 -10.14 -3.12
CA GLN A 118 4.92 -9.06 -2.19
C GLN A 118 3.74 -8.25 -2.72
N PHE A 119 2.78 -7.92 -1.86
CA PHE A 119 1.59 -7.15 -2.25
C PHE A 119 1.19 -6.15 -1.17
N SER A 120 0.51 -5.09 -1.59
CA SER A 120 0.08 -4.05 -0.65
C SER A 120 -1.11 -4.51 0.18
N VAL A 121 -1.06 -4.23 1.48
CA VAL A 121 -2.18 -4.49 2.40
C VAL A 121 -3.20 -3.36 2.43
N PHE A 122 -3.09 -2.35 1.57
CA PHE A 122 -3.98 -1.19 1.56
C PHE A 122 -4.79 -1.05 0.28
N ASP A 123 -6.03 -0.58 0.46
CA ASP A 123 -6.86 -0.06 -0.61
C ASP A 123 -6.87 1.47 -0.56
N PHE A 124 -6.80 2.09 -1.74
CA PHE A 124 -6.81 3.54 -1.91
C PHE A 124 -8.18 3.99 -2.44
N VAL A 125 -9.06 4.44 -1.55
CA VAL A 125 -10.41 4.86 -1.91
C VAL A 125 -10.44 6.36 -2.18
N LYS A 126 -10.70 6.73 -3.43
CA LYS A 126 -10.98 8.13 -3.79
C LYS A 126 -12.37 8.50 -3.32
N LYS A 127 -12.49 9.50 -2.45
CA LYS A 127 -13.79 10.11 -2.15
C LYS A 127 -14.24 10.92 -3.36
N GLU A 128 -15.36 10.51 -3.96
CA GLU A 128 -16.07 11.37 -4.91
C GLU A 128 -16.63 12.58 -4.13
N LYS A 129 -16.42 13.78 -4.69
CA LYS A 129 -16.92 15.05 -4.13
C LYS A 129 -18.40 15.25 -4.38
#